data_AF-A0A0Q8LYX6-F1
#
_entry.id   AF-A0A0Q8LYX6-F1
#
_cell.length_a   1.000
_cell.length_b   1.000
_cell.length_c   1.000
_cell.angle_alpha   90.00
_cell.angle_beta   90.00
_cell.angle_gamma   90.00
#
_symmetry.space_group_name_H-M   'P 1'
#
loop_
_entity.id
_entity.type
_entity.pdbx_description
1 polymer ?
#
loop_
_entity_poly.entity_id
_entity_poly.type
_entity_poly.pdbx_seq_one_letter_code
_entity_poly.pdbx_strand_id
1 'polypeptide(L)'
;MRPLFSFIPRRLRLAIFLAAVAVILYLTLAPNEDVPGSGMIWDKAAHAIAYGLLTLIGLFMSTHRRWLVVLAVWCLGIGVEIAQSVMALGRQGDWHDAAANSIGIFLAFALWALARRFRPK
;
A
#
# COMPACT_ATOMS: atom_id res chain seq x y z
N MET A 1 -24.91 -3.04 -0.72
CA MET A 1 -23.97 -2.48 -1.72
C MET A 1 -23.35 -3.62 -2.51
N ARG A 2 -23.70 -3.78 -3.79
CA ARG A 2 -22.91 -4.66 -4.66
C ARG A 2 -21.51 -4.05 -4.78
N PRO A 3 -20.42 -4.75 -4.48
CA PRO A 3 -19.09 -4.24 -4.75
C PRO A 3 -19.01 -3.85 -6.23
N LEU A 4 -18.30 -2.77 -6.55
CA LEU A 4 -18.06 -2.29 -7.93
C LEU A 4 -17.59 -3.43 -8.85
N PHE A 5 -16.98 -4.45 -8.25
CA PHE A 5 -16.43 -5.65 -8.87
C PHE A 5 -17.14 -6.95 -8.45
N SER A 6 -18.46 -6.91 -8.19
CA SER A 6 -19.24 -8.12 -7.83
C SER A 6 -19.22 -9.20 -8.90
N PHE A 7 -19.00 -8.80 -10.15
CA PHE A 7 -18.83 -9.70 -11.29
C PHE A 7 -17.44 -10.36 -11.32
N ILE A 8 -16.45 -9.83 -10.60
CA ILE A 8 -15.10 -10.41 -10.54
C ILE A 8 -15.08 -11.54 -9.50
N PRO A 9 -14.70 -12.77 -9.88
CA PRO A 9 -14.64 -13.89 -8.95
C PRO A 9 -13.64 -13.61 -7.82
N ARG A 10 -13.94 -14.09 -6.61
CA ARG A 10 -13.12 -13.87 -5.41
C ARG A 10 -11.64 -14.20 -5.64
N ARG A 11 -11.35 -15.28 -6.36
CA ARG A 11 -9.98 -15.72 -6.67
C ARG A 11 -9.21 -14.67 -7.47
N LEU A 12 -9.84 -14.05 -8.47
CA LEU A 12 -9.21 -13.04 -9.30
C LEU A 12 -8.97 -11.73 -8.51
N ARG A 13 -9.92 -11.33 -7.65
CA ARG A 13 -9.73 -10.16 -6.76
C ARG A 13 -8.55 -10.35 -5.82
N LEU A 14 -8.39 -11.55 -5.26
CA LEU A 14 -7.24 -11.90 -4.43
C LEU A 14 -5.95 -11.93 -5.23
N ALA A 15 -5.96 -12.52 -6.44
CA ALA A 15 -4.79 -12.55 -7.30
C ALA A 15 -4.30 -11.13 -7.66
N ILE A 16 -5.21 -10.22 -7.99
CA ILE A 16 -4.88 -8.80 -8.27
C ILE A 16 -4.25 -8.16 -7.04
N PHE A 17 -4.83 -8.35 -5.86
CA PHE A 17 -4.28 -7.78 -4.63
C PHE A 17 -2.91 -8.36 -4.29
N LEU A 18 -2.73 -9.69 -4.39
CA LEU A 18 -1.45 -10.35 -4.14
C LEU A 18 -0.38 -9.94 -5.16
N ALA A 19 -0.76 -9.73 -6.43
CA ALA A 19 0.15 -9.20 -7.44
C ALA A 19 0.59 -7.78 -7.08
N ALA A 20 -0.33 -6.92 -6.63
CA ALA A 20 0.02 -5.58 -6.14
C ALA A 20 0.95 -5.64 -4.92
N VAL A 21 0.70 -6.53 -3.97
CA VAL A 21 1.60 -6.77 -2.82
C VAL A 21 2.99 -7.20 -3.29
N ALA A 22 3.07 -8.14 -4.23
CA ALA A 22 4.36 -8.61 -4.76
C ALA A 22 5.15 -7.48 -5.44
N VAL A 23 4.46 -6.62 -6.21
CA VAL A 23 5.08 -5.43 -6.81
C VAL A 23 5.62 -4.49 -5.73
N ILE A 24 4.85 -4.19 -4.68
CA ILE A 24 5.30 -3.32 -3.59
C ILE A 24 6.49 -3.93 -2.85
N LEU A 25 6.46 -5.24 -2.56
CA LEU A 25 7.58 -5.92 -1.93
C LEU A 25 8.86 -5.84 -2.78
N TYR A 26 8.74 -6.06 -4.08
CA TYR A 26 9.88 -5.93 -4.99
C TYR A 26 10.42 -4.49 -4.99
N LEU A 27 9.56 -3.49 -5.19
CA LEU A 27 9.99 -2.09 -5.26
C LEU A 27 10.60 -1.56 -3.96
N THR A 28 10.20 -2.11 -2.81
CA THR A 28 10.68 -1.65 -1.49
C THR A 28 11.89 -2.43 -0.99
N LEU A 29 12.00 -3.74 -1.30
CA LEU A 29 13.10 -4.58 -0.82
C LEU A 29 14.25 -4.70 -1.83
N ALA A 30 14.02 -4.43 -3.12
CA ALA A 30 15.10 -4.43 -4.08
C ALA A 30 16.17 -3.39 -3.68
N PRO A 31 17.46 -3.66 -3.96
CA PRO A 31 18.51 -2.67 -3.76
C PRO A 31 18.14 -1.41 -4.52
N ASN A 32 18.10 -0.28 -3.82
CA ASN A 32 17.82 0.99 -4.46
C ASN A 32 19.18 1.60 -4.81
N GLU A 33 19.51 1.65 -6.09
CA GLU A 33 20.61 2.50 -6.54
C GLU A 33 20.16 3.94 -6.39
N ASP A 34 21.00 4.81 -5.84
CA ASP A 34 20.71 6.23 -5.73
C ASP A 34 20.44 6.79 -7.14
N VAL A 35 19.16 6.87 -7.52
CA VAL A 35 18.78 7.41 -8.83
C VAL A 35 19.20 8.87 -8.82
N PRO A 36 20.12 9.31 -9.70
CA PRO A 36 20.61 10.68 -9.69
C PRO A 36 19.44 11.66 -9.83
N GLY A 37 19.25 12.51 -8.82
CA GLY A 37 18.15 13.48 -8.76
C GLY A 37 16.89 13.03 -8.01
N SER A 38 16.82 11.80 -7.50
CA SER A 38 15.79 11.39 -6.55
C SER A 38 16.09 11.98 -5.16
N GLY A 39 15.48 13.12 -4.86
CA GLY A 39 15.61 13.73 -3.54
C GLY A 39 14.87 12.92 -2.46
N MET A 40 15.31 13.02 -1.21
CA MET A 40 14.69 12.39 -0.05
C MET A 40 13.16 12.61 0.02
N ILE A 41 12.69 13.81 -0.36
CA ILE A 41 11.25 14.12 -0.40
C ILE A 41 10.51 13.23 -1.39
N TRP A 42 11.10 12.96 -2.55
CA TRP A 42 10.48 12.13 -3.59
C TRP A 42 10.42 10.66 -3.17
N ASP A 43 11.46 10.15 -2.51
CA ASP A 43 11.47 8.79 -1.93
C ASP A 43 10.30 8.63 -0.94
N LYS A 44 10.11 9.56 0.00
CA LYS A 44 8.98 9.52 0.95
C LYS A 44 7.63 9.68 0.26
N ALA A 45 7.53 10.54 -0.75
CA ALA A 45 6.31 10.68 -1.55
C ALA A 45 5.97 9.38 -2.30
N ALA A 46 6.95 8.70 -2.88
CA ALA A 46 6.79 7.43 -3.56
C ALA A 46 6.29 6.35 -2.60
N HIS A 47 6.85 6.27 -1.39
CA HIS A 47 6.37 5.41 -0.31
C HIS A 47 4.90 5.66 0.04
N ALA A 48 4.53 6.92 0.28
CA ALA A 48 3.14 7.28 0.57
C ALA A 48 2.18 6.92 -0.58
N ILE A 49 2.57 7.19 -1.83
CA ILE A 49 1.77 6.85 -3.02
C ILE A 49 1.62 5.33 -3.16
N ALA A 50 2.70 4.58 -3.04
CA ALA A 50 2.73 3.13 -3.18
C ALA A 50 1.79 2.43 -2.19
N TYR A 51 1.93 2.74 -0.89
CA TYR A 51 1.09 2.14 0.14
C TYR A 51 -0.35 2.67 0.12
N GLY A 52 -0.56 3.93 -0.30
CA GLY A 52 -1.89 4.49 -0.54
C GLY A 52 -2.62 3.75 -1.67
N LEU A 53 -1.97 3.55 -2.82
CA LEU A 53 -2.53 2.80 -3.94
C LEU A 53 -2.83 1.34 -3.58
N LEU A 54 -1.90 0.67 -2.88
CA LEU A 54 -2.11 -0.70 -2.40
C LEU A 54 -3.34 -0.78 -1.48
N THR A 55 -3.51 0.20 -0.60
CA THR A 55 -4.68 0.31 0.28
C THR A 55 -5.96 0.50 -0.53
N LEU A 56 -6.00 1.40 -1.51
CA LEU A 56 -7.16 1.61 -2.37
C LEU A 56 -7.54 0.33 -3.13
N ILE A 57 -6.56 -0.35 -3.74
CA ILE A 57 -6.76 -1.63 -4.43
C ILE A 57 -7.41 -2.63 -3.47
N GLY A 58 -6.85 -2.81 -2.28
CA GLY A 58 -7.40 -3.72 -1.28
C GLY A 58 -8.81 -3.33 -0.82
N LEU A 59 -9.11 -2.04 -0.64
CA LEU A 59 -10.44 -1.54 -0.25
C LEU A 59 -11.49 -1.79 -1.34
N PHE A 60 -11.13 -1.67 -2.62
CA PHE A 60 -12.00 -1.98 -3.75
C PHE A 60 -12.15 -3.51 -3.96
N MET A 61 -11.07 -4.27 -3.76
CA MET A 61 -11.05 -5.73 -3.88
C MET A 61 -11.59 -6.45 -2.65
N SER A 62 -11.92 -5.75 -1.56
CA SER A 62 -12.56 -6.31 -0.38
C SER A 62 -14.04 -5.95 -0.25
N THR A 63 -14.87 -6.98 -0.04
CA THR A 63 -16.31 -6.84 0.24
C THR A 63 -16.65 -6.74 1.73
N HIS A 64 -15.86 -7.38 2.59
CA HIS A 64 -16.14 -7.50 4.02
C HIS A 64 -14.91 -7.11 4.84
N ARG A 65 -15.13 -6.55 6.03
CA ARG A 65 -14.07 -6.21 7.01
C ARG A 65 -12.93 -5.40 6.39
N ARG A 66 -13.26 -4.33 5.68
CA ARG A 66 -12.29 -3.47 4.97
C ARG A 66 -11.22 -2.87 5.88
N TRP A 67 -11.49 -2.73 7.17
CA TRP A 67 -10.50 -2.34 8.17
C TRP A 67 -9.34 -3.36 8.27
N LEU A 68 -9.58 -4.65 8.03
CA LEU A 68 -8.51 -5.67 7.99
C LEU A 68 -7.55 -5.44 6.83
N VAL A 69 -8.00 -4.85 5.72
CA VAL A 69 -7.10 -4.50 4.61
C VAL A 69 -6.15 -3.40 5.06
N VAL A 70 -6.68 -2.35 5.69
CA VAL A 70 -5.88 -1.23 6.21
C VAL A 70 -4.85 -1.76 7.22
N LEU A 71 -5.28 -2.59 8.17
CA LEU A 71 -4.40 -3.20 9.16
C LEU A 71 -3.33 -4.09 8.49
N ALA A 72 -3.71 -4.94 7.54
CA ALA A 72 -2.77 -5.82 6.86
C ALA A 72 -1.72 -5.05 6.04
N VAL A 73 -2.12 -4.00 5.32
CA VAL A 73 -1.20 -3.15 4.55
C VAL A 73 -0.28 -2.36 5.48
N TRP A 74 -0.80 -1.89 6.62
CA TRP A 74 0.02 -1.23 7.63
C TRP A 74 1.05 -2.16 8.27
N CYS A 75 0.64 -3.37 8.68
CA CYS A 75 1.55 -4.39 9.18
C CYS A 75 2.59 -4.81 8.13
N LEU A 76 2.20 -4.90 6.86
CA LEU A 76 3.12 -5.15 5.75
C LEU A 76 4.19 -4.06 5.68
N GLY A 77 3.79 -2.78 5.75
CA GLY A 77 4.73 -1.66 5.72
C GLY A 77 5.75 -1.70 6.85
N ILE A 78 5.29 -1.91 8.09
CA ILE A 78 6.19 -2.08 9.23
C ILE A 78 7.11 -3.30 9.05
N GLY A 79 6.58 -4.43 8.56
CA GLY A 79 7.36 -5.63 8.30
C GLY A 79 8.45 -5.42 7.24
N VAL A 80 8.18 -4.61 6.22
CA VAL A 80 9.16 -4.24 5.18
C VAL A 80 10.30 -3.41 5.77
N GLU A 81 10.02 -2.40 6.60
CA GLU A 81 11.06 -1.60 7.26
C GLU A 81 11.97 -2.44 8.15
N ILE A 82 11.36 -3.36 8.92
CA ILE A 82 12.10 -4.32 9.74
C ILE A 82 12.95 -5.22 8.84
N ALA A 83 12.39 -5.76 7.75
CA ALA A 83 13.13 -6.59 6.82
C ALA A 83 14.33 -5.84 6.21
N GLN A 84 14.15 -4.59 5.77
CA GLN A 84 15.24 -3.75 5.25
C GLN A 84 16.34 -3.56 6.29
N SER A 85 15.99 -3.34 7.57
CA SER A 85 16.99 -3.16 8.65
C SER A 85 17.85 -4.40 8.93
N VAL A 86 17.38 -5.61 8.60
CA VAL A 86 18.08 -6.87 8.93
C VAL A 86 18.61 -7.63 7.72
N MET A 87 18.09 -7.39 6.52
CA MET A 87 18.41 -8.22 5.35
C MET A 87 19.81 -7.96 4.77
N ALA A 88 20.41 -6.79 5.03
CA ALA A 88 21.72 -6.39 4.50
C ALA A 88 21.86 -6.48 2.95
N LEU A 89 20.76 -6.31 2.21
CA LEU A 89 20.70 -6.38 0.74
C LEU A 89 20.77 -4.99 0.07
N GLY A 90 21.41 -4.00 0.69
CA GLY A 90 21.58 -2.66 0.09
C GLY A 90 20.40 -1.70 0.27
N ARG A 91 19.40 -2.04 1.10
CA ARG A 91 18.38 -1.11 1.59
C ARG A 91 18.48 -1.00 3.10
N GLN A 92 18.26 0.19 3.66
CA GLN A 92 18.22 0.43 5.10
C GLN A 92 16.80 0.80 5.49
N GLY A 93 16.29 0.23 6.58
CA GLY A 93 14.98 0.60 7.10
C GLY A 93 15.00 2.02 7.67
N ASP A 94 13.92 2.76 7.47
CA ASP A 94 13.80 4.16 7.87
C ASP A 94 12.42 4.43 8.50
N TRP A 95 12.42 4.94 9.73
CA TRP A 95 11.18 5.32 10.42
C TRP A 95 10.39 6.40 9.66
N HIS A 96 11.06 7.22 8.85
CA HIS A 96 10.39 8.18 7.97
C HIS A 96 9.62 7.48 6.83
N ASP A 97 10.07 6.32 6.35
CA ASP A 97 9.31 5.50 5.40
C ASP A 97 8.10 4.87 6.07
N ALA A 98 8.25 4.33 7.29
CA ALA A 98 7.10 3.86 8.08
C ALA A 98 6.02 4.95 8.25
N ALA A 99 6.45 6.20 8.51
CA ALA A 99 5.56 7.34 8.62
C ALA A 99 4.90 7.70 7.28
N ALA A 100 5.68 7.75 6.18
CA ALA A 100 5.17 8.01 4.84
C ALA A 100 4.15 6.96 4.40
N ASN A 101 4.45 5.67 4.61
CA ASN A 101 3.55 4.54 4.37
C ASN A 101 2.24 4.75 5.14
N SER A 102 2.31 5.09 6.42
CA SER A 102 1.14 5.31 7.29
C SER A 102 0.28 6.49 6.82
N ILE A 103 0.89 7.59 6.39
CA ILE A 103 0.19 8.74 5.81
C ILE A 103 -0.54 8.34 4.53
N GLY A 104 0.13 7.63 3.63
CA GLY A 104 -0.47 7.12 2.38
C GLY A 104 -1.69 6.24 2.63
N ILE A 105 -1.57 5.29 3.55
CA ILE A 105 -2.66 4.38 3.98
C ILE A 105 -3.85 5.18 4.54
N PHE A 106 -3.57 6.13 5.44
CA PHE A 106 -4.60 6.97 6.04
C PHE A 106 -5.35 7.82 5.00
N LEU A 107 -4.61 8.50 4.12
CA LEU A 107 -5.20 9.32 3.05
C LEU A 107 -6.04 8.47 2.09
N ALA A 108 -5.56 7.31 1.69
CA ALA A 108 -6.30 6.36 0.86
C ALA A 108 -7.63 5.94 1.52
N PHE A 109 -7.59 5.59 2.81
CA PHE A 109 -8.79 5.23 3.56
C PHE A 109 -9.76 6.40 3.70
N ALA A 110 -9.26 7.61 4.00
CA ALA A 110 -10.06 8.82 4.13
C ALA A 110 -10.75 9.20 2.80
N LEU A 111 -10.01 9.19 1.69
CA LEU A 111 -10.54 9.43 0.35
C LEU A 111 -11.62 8.42 -0.01
N TRP A 112 -11.35 7.13 0.26
CA TRP A 112 -12.33 6.08 0.03
C TRP A 112 -13.59 6.24 0.89
N ALA A 113 -13.44 6.62 2.16
CA ALA A 113 -14.57 6.88 3.05
C ALA A 113 -15.40 8.08 2.58
N LEU A 114 -14.73 9.16 2.17
CA LEU A 114 -15.35 10.37 1.63
C LEU A 114 -16.10 10.10 0.32
N ALA A 115 -15.46 9.38 -0.62
CA ALA A 115 -16.08 9.01 -1.89
C ALA A 115 -17.36 8.19 -1.70
N ARG A 116 -17.44 7.37 -0.65
CA ARG A 116 -18.67 6.65 -0.32
C ARG A 116 -19.78 7.53 0.25
N ARG A 117 -19.44 8.67 0.85
CA ARG A 117 -20.43 9.64 1.38
C ARG A 117 -21.17 10.37 0.25
N PHE A 118 -20.51 10.59 -0.89
CA PHE A 118 -21.05 11.36 -2.01
C PHE A 118 -21.66 10.53 -3.14
N ARG A 119 -21.67 9.19 -3.05
CA ARG A 119 -22.34 8.38 -4.06
C ARG A 119 -23.86 8.48 -3.88
N PRO A 120 -24.61 9.01 -4.87
CA PRO A 120 -26.07 9.04 -4.81
C PRO A 120 -26.61 7.62 -4.67
N LYS A 121 -27.71 7.48 -3.91
CA LYS A 121 -28.37 6.21 -3.62
C LYS A 121 -28.77 5.46 -4.89
#